data_AF-A0A9C7FAY6-F1
#
_entry.id   AF-A0A9C7FAY6-F1
#
_cell.length_a   1.000
_cell.length_b   1.000
_cell.length_c   1.000
_cell.angle_alpha   90.00
_cell.angle_beta   90.00
_cell.angle_gamma   90.00
#
_symmetry.space_group_name_H-M   'P 1'
#
loop_
_entity.id
_entity.type
_entity.pdbx_description
1 polymer ?
#
loop_
_entity_poly.entity_id
_entity_poly.type
_entity_poly.pdbx_seq_one_letter_code
_entity_poly.pdbx_strand_id
1 'polypeptide(L)'
;MKQTSPLFLIDFLKVFAALLIILHHLSSYGQIAEDARRVLPGLMTWLFEYGRYAVQIFLVMAGYLAAQSLSRYANLKFSANSLLKLILNRYLRLFAPYAAALIFTIVCAYIARFWVNDEFVGESETLSQFLAHLFFIQGILGLDSISAGAWYVAIDWQLYSVLAILFISFPSYQALIWLISVLAVSSLLFFNRSSEYEAYFIYFIGSYGLGVLAYLASRFQNMGIQRLAKVALILIGLIIAAASLQQVWLRNFLAWFVALALYLWGDTQYPKAIAQKGLAKAITWGSQRSYSAFLIHFAFILLANTLYIASGLHAHESGTLAIALMLGVVTTSVIAANYVYRWIEVPANKLKV
;
A
#
# COMPACT_ATOMS: atom_id res chain seq x y z
N MET A 1 17.68 -16.34 -9.50
CA MET A 1 16.29 -15.83 -9.36
C MET A 1 15.60 -16.00 -10.69
N LYS A 2 14.51 -16.77 -10.79
CA LYS A 2 13.68 -16.74 -12.01
C LYS A 2 13.10 -15.33 -12.08
N GLN A 3 13.58 -14.50 -13.02
CA GLN A 3 12.96 -13.20 -13.30
C GLN A 3 11.51 -13.49 -13.67
N THR A 4 10.58 -13.18 -12.76
CA THR A 4 9.17 -13.15 -13.09
C THR A 4 9.01 -12.06 -14.15
N SER A 5 8.53 -12.43 -15.33
CA SER A 5 8.30 -11.49 -16.42
C SER A 5 7.47 -10.30 -15.92
N PRO A 6 7.81 -9.06 -16.30
CA PRO A 6 7.10 -7.87 -15.85
C PRO A 6 5.65 -7.91 -16.36
N LEU A 7 4.71 -7.55 -15.49
CA LEU A 7 3.27 -7.61 -15.76
C LEU A 7 2.76 -6.17 -15.83
N PHE A 8 2.32 -5.75 -17.01
CA PHE A 8 2.06 -4.36 -17.34
C PHE A 8 1.08 -3.70 -16.35
N LEU A 9 -0.08 -4.31 -16.12
CA LEU A 9 -1.09 -3.75 -15.23
C LEU A 9 -0.59 -3.65 -13.78
N ILE A 10 0.09 -4.68 -13.28
CA ILE A 10 0.59 -4.70 -11.90
C ILE A 10 1.69 -3.65 -11.71
N ASP A 11 2.61 -3.54 -12.66
CA ASP A 11 3.69 -2.56 -12.60
C ASP A 11 3.14 -1.14 -12.70
N PHE A 12 2.19 -0.91 -13.60
CA PHE A 12 1.51 0.37 -13.74
C PHE A 12 0.78 0.76 -12.44
N LEU A 13 -0.07 -0.12 -11.90
CA LEU A 13 -0.86 0.16 -10.70
C LEU A 13 0.03 0.44 -9.48
N LYS A 14 1.18 -0.24 -9.34
CA LYS A 14 2.16 0.06 -8.28
C LYS A 14 2.74 1.46 -8.39
N VAL A 15 3.18 1.85 -9.58
CA VAL A 15 3.74 3.20 -9.81
C VAL A 15 2.67 4.26 -9.61
N PHE A 16 1.49 4.04 -10.19
CA PHE A 16 0.36 4.96 -10.11
C PHE A 16 -0.12 5.16 -8.67
N ALA A 17 -0.36 4.08 -7.92
CA ALA A 17 -0.82 4.15 -6.54
C ALA A 17 0.24 4.79 -5.62
N ALA A 18 1.53 4.47 -5.81
CA ALA A 18 2.61 5.09 -5.04
C ALA A 18 2.67 6.59 -5.29
N LEU A 19 2.62 7.02 -6.56
CA LEU A 19 2.62 8.44 -6.89
C LEU A 19 1.39 9.16 -6.33
N LEU A 20 0.19 8.55 -6.43
CA LEU A 20 -1.04 9.17 -5.92
C LEU A 20 -1.00 9.36 -4.40
N ILE A 21 -0.42 8.41 -3.65
CA ILE A 21 -0.23 8.57 -2.20
C ILE A 21 0.79 9.65 -1.87
N ILE A 22 1.90 9.73 -2.60
CA ILE A 22 2.89 10.80 -2.39
C ILE A 22 2.24 12.17 -2.62
N LEU A 23 1.47 12.31 -3.70
CA LEU A 23 0.73 13.54 -4.01
C LEU A 23 -0.38 13.84 -2.98
N HIS A 24 -1.06 12.80 -2.48
CA HIS A 24 -2.01 12.94 -1.38
C HIS A 24 -1.34 13.55 -0.14
N HIS A 25 -0.21 12.99 0.32
CA HIS A 25 0.49 13.53 1.48
C HIS A 25 1.06 14.93 1.22
N LEU A 26 1.53 15.22 0.01
CA LEU A 26 1.92 16.59 -0.38
C LEU A 26 0.76 17.58 -0.34
N SER A 27 -0.48 17.12 -0.53
CA SER A 27 -1.68 17.95 -0.40
C SER A 27 -2.23 18.07 1.02
N SER A 28 -1.71 17.25 1.94
CA SER A 28 -2.20 17.15 3.33
C SER A 28 -1.30 17.83 4.35
N TYR A 29 0.01 17.97 4.10
CA TYR A 29 0.97 18.33 5.15
C TYR A 29 1.73 19.64 4.88
N GLY A 30 1.65 20.55 5.86
CA GLY A 30 2.47 21.76 6.00
C GLY A 30 2.11 22.91 5.05
N GLN A 31 2.80 24.03 5.23
CA GLN A 31 2.54 25.29 4.51
C GLN A 31 2.64 25.15 2.98
N ILE A 32 3.52 24.28 2.48
CA ILE A 32 3.64 24.01 1.04
C ILE A 32 2.30 23.53 0.45
N ALA A 33 1.53 22.73 1.20
CA ALA A 33 0.23 22.26 0.76
C ALA A 33 -0.81 23.39 0.68
N GLU A 34 -0.78 24.31 1.64
CA GLU A 34 -1.67 25.47 1.69
C GLU A 34 -1.42 26.43 0.52
N ASP A 35 -0.16 26.78 0.29
CA ASP A 35 0.21 27.71 -0.79
C ASP A 35 -0.03 27.10 -2.17
N ALA A 36 0.24 25.81 -2.35
CA ALA A 36 -0.11 25.11 -3.59
C ALA A 36 -1.63 25.12 -3.84
N ARG A 37 -2.44 25.02 -2.79
CA ARG A 37 -3.91 25.05 -2.89
C ARG A 37 -4.44 26.41 -3.34
N ARG A 38 -3.73 27.51 -3.09
CA ARG A 38 -4.13 28.84 -3.57
C ARG A 38 -4.07 28.96 -5.10
N VAL A 39 -3.15 28.21 -5.76
CA VAL A 39 -2.97 28.27 -7.22
C VAL A 39 -3.68 27.11 -7.94
N LEU A 40 -3.75 25.93 -7.32
CA LEU A 40 -4.41 24.74 -7.87
C LEU A 40 -5.50 24.18 -6.92
N PRO A 41 -6.51 24.98 -6.53
CA PRO A 41 -7.45 24.61 -5.46
C PRO A 41 -8.21 23.32 -5.75
N GLY A 42 -8.68 23.14 -6.99
CA GLY A 42 -9.44 21.95 -7.38
C GLY A 42 -8.59 20.67 -7.30
N LEU A 43 -7.37 20.70 -7.84
CA LEU A 43 -6.49 19.52 -7.83
C LEU A 43 -6.03 19.18 -6.41
N MET A 44 -5.60 20.18 -5.64
CA MET A 44 -5.10 19.98 -4.27
C MET A 44 -6.20 19.48 -3.34
N THR A 45 -7.42 20.00 -3.47
CA THR A 45 -8.57 19.50 -2.71
C THR A 45 -8.94 18.07 -3.11
N TRP A 46 -8.92 17.77 -4.41
CA TRP A 46 -9.18 16.41 -4.89
C TRP A 46 -8.13 15.39 -4.38
N LEU A 47 -6.85 15.75 -4.41
CA LEU A 47 -5.77 14.93 -3.87
C LEU A 47 -5.92 14.73 -2.36
N PHE A 48 -6.29 15.78 -1.63
CA PHE A 48 -6.50 15.73 -0.18
C PHE A 48 -7.66 14.80 0.18
N GLU A 49 -8.81 14.92 -0.49
CA GLU A 49 -10.00 14.14 -0.19
C GLU A 49 -9.91 12.68 -0.66
N TYR A 50 -9.46 12.47 -1.90
CA TYR A 50 -9.58 11.18 -2.60
C TYR A 50 -8.25 10.46 -2.80
N GLY A 51 -7.11 11.15 -2.70
CA GLY A 51 -5.80 10.55 -2.98
C GLY A 51 -5.48 9.35 -2.07
N ARG A 52 -5.93 9.39 -0.80
CA ARG A 52 -5.83 8.26 0.14
C ARG A 52 -6.49 6.96 -0.34
N TYR A 53 -7.46 7.03 -1.27
CA TYR A 53 -8.10 5.84 -1.81
C TYR A 53 -7.15 4.99 -2.68
N ALA A 54 -5.98 5.50 -3.09
CA ALA A 54 -4.94 4.67 -3.71
C ALA A 54 -4.51 3.47 -2.84
N VAL A 55 -4.69 3.54 -1.51
CA VAL A 55 -4.45 2.39 -0.63
C VAL A 55 -5.29 1.17 -1.04
N GLN A 56 -6.50 1.37 -1.58
CA GLN A 56 -7.34 0.26 -2.09
C GLN A 56 -6.67 -0.50 -3.23
N ILE A 57 -5.94 0.22 -4.10
CA ILE A 57 -5.19 -0.39 -5.20
C ILE A 57 -4.09 -1.30 -4.61
N PHE A 58 -3.36 -0.81 -3.60
CA PHE A 58 -2.33 -1.58 -2.91
C PHE A 58 -2.90 -2.83 -2.23
N LEU A 59 -4.00 -2.71 -1.47
CA LEU A 59 -4.63 -3.83 -0.77
C LEU A 59 -5.10 -4.92 -1.73
N VAL A 60 -5.80 -4.55 -2.81
CA VAL A 60 -6.29 -5.50 -3.81
C VAL A 60 -5.11 -6.19 -4.52
N MET A 61 -4.09 -5.43 -4.93
CA MET A 61 -2.89 -6.03 -5.53
C MET A 61 -2.14 -6.94 -4.56
N ALA A 62 -2.04 -6.56 -3.29
CA ALA A 62 -1.38 -7.34 -2.26
C ALA A 62 -2.09 -8.69 -2.06
N GLY A 63 -3.43 -8.68 -1.99
CA GLY A 63 -4.24 -9.91 -1.93
C GLY A 63 -4.08 -10.80 -3.15
N TYR A 64 -4.11 -10.21 -4.35
CA TYR A 64 -3.90 -10.94 -5.61
C TYR A 64 -2.52 -11.63 -5.65
N LEU A 65 -1.46 -10.89 -5.35
CA LEU A 65 -0.08 -11.42 -5.34
C LEU A 65 0.16 -12.40 -4.19
N ALA A 66 -0.46 -12.18 -3.03
CA ALA A 66 -0.38 -13.11 -1.91
C ALA A 66 -1.04 -14.45 -2.26
N ALA A 67 -2.25 -14.44 -2.82
CA ALA A 67 -2.91 -15.65 -3.32
C ALA A 67 -2.08 -16.37 -4.39
N GLN A 68 -1.43 -15.62 -5.29
CA GLN A 68 -0.49 -16.19 -6.26
C GLN A 68 0.69 -16.91 -5.62
N SER A 69 1.27 -16.33 -4.56
CA SER A 69 2.38 -16.94 -3.84
C SER A 69 1.94 -18.15 -3.00
N LEU A 70 0.84 -18.04 -2.26
CA LEU A 70 0.35 -19.04 -1.31
C LEU A 70 -0.30 -20.25 -2.00
N SER A 71 -0.93 -20.06 -3.16
CA SER A 71 -1.52 -21.18 -3.91
C SER A 71 -0.50 -22.25 -4.33
N ARG A 72 0.80 -21.91 -4.37
CA ARG A 72 1.89 -22.89 -4.63
C ARG A 72 2.11 -23.86 -3.47
N TYR A 73 1.67 -23.50 -2.27
CA TYR A 73 1.88 -24.26 -1.04
C TYR A 73 0.63 -25.01 -0.57
N ALA A 74 -0.54 -24.76 -1.16
CA ALA A 74 -1.80 -25.29 -0.65
C ALA A 74 -2.00 -26.80 -0.83
N ASN A 75 -1.26 -27.43 -1.76
CA ASN A 75 -1.28 -28.89 -1.91
C ASN A 75 -0.25 -29.59 -1.02
N LEU A 76 0.53 -28.84 -0.23
CA LEU A 76 1.48 -29.41 0.73
C LEU A 76 0.74 -29.73 2.03
N LYS A 77 1.13 -30.83 2.69
CA LYS A 77 0.59 -31.17 4.01
C LYS A 77 0.84 -30.03 4.99
N PHE A 78 -0.16 -29.77 5.84
CA PHE A 78 -0.09 -28.77 6.91
C PHE A 78 1.21 -28.96 7.72
N SER A 79 1.97 -27.88 7.84
CA SER A 79 3.21 -27.84 8.62
C SER A 79 3.32 -26.48 9.29
N ALA A 80 3.22 -26.46 10.62
CA ALA A 80 3.35 -25.24 11.42
C ALA A 80 4.69 -24.53 11.14
N ASN A 81 5.78 -25.30 10.96
CA ASN A 81 7.08 -24.76 10.60
C ASN A 81 7.07 -24.08 9.23
N SER A 82 6.35 -24.63 8.24
CA SER A 82 6.25 -24.03 6.92
C SER A 82 5.42 -22.73 6.95
N LEU A 83 4.33 -22.72 7.71
CA LEU A 83 3.52 -21.51 7.94
C LEU A 83 4.35 -20.41 8.61
N LEU A 84 5.07 -20.74 9.68
CA LEU A 84 5.93 -19.79 10.39
C LEU A 84 7.00 -19.21 9.46
N LYS A 85 7.65 -20.04 8.64
CA LYS A 85 8.62 -19.58 7.64
C LYS A 85 7.98 -18.64 6.62
N LEU A 86 6.76 -18.89 6.14
CA LEU A 86 6.09 -18.00 5.19
C LEU A 86 5.82 -16.62 5.80
N ILE A 87 5.34 -16.58 7.04
CA ILE A 87 5.04 -15.33 7.77
C ILE A 87 6.33 -14.57 8.09
N LEU A 88 7.35 -15.27 8.59
CA LEU A 88 8.64 -14.67 8.94
C LEU A 88 9.38 -14.15 7.71
N ASN A 89 9.37 -14.89 6.61
CA ASN A 89 9.98 -14.44 5.35
C ASN A 89 9.27 -13.21 4.78
N ARG A 90 7.94 -13.07 4.98
CA ARG A 90 7.22 -11.82 4.64
C ARG A 90 7.63 -10.68 5.57
N TYR A 91 7.71 -10.93 6.87
CA TYR A 91 8.17 -9.94 7.85
C TYR A 91 9.57 -9.40 7.49
N LEU A 92 10.56 -10.28 7.32
CA LEU A 92 11.95 -9.88 7.03
C LEU A 92 12.07 -9.06 5.74
N ARG A 93 11.26 -9.38 4.73
CA ARG A 93 11.20 -8.63 3.47
C ARG A 93 10.68 -7.20 3.67
N LEU A 94 9.68 -7.01 4.52
CA LEU A 94 9.11 -5.69 4.80
C LEU A 94 9.99 -4.88 5.76
N PHE A 95 10.57 -5.57 6.74
CA PHE A 95 11.23 -5.00 7.91
C PHE A 95 12.41 -4.10 7.57
N ALA A 96 13.40 -4.58 6.81
CA ALA A 96 14.65 -3.85 6.60
C ALA A 96 14.47 -2.47 5.93
N PRO A 97 13.80 -2.34 4.76
CA PRO A 97 13.55 -1.02 4.17
C PRO A 97 12.63 -0.15 5.03
N TYR A 98 11.67 -0.76 5.75
CA TYR A 98 10.79 -0.04 6.67
C TYR A 98 11.56 0.59 7.83
N ALA A 99 12.38 -0.18 8.53
CA ALA A 99 13.18 0.30 9.66
C ALA A 99 14.15 1.40 9.22
N ALA A 100 14.78 1.27 8.06
CA ALA A 100 15.66 2.30 7.51
C ALA A 100 14.91 3.61 7.21
N ALA A 101 13.74 3.54 6.58
CA ALA A 101 12.90 4.70 6.32
C ALA A 101 12.38 5.34 7.62
N LEU A 102 12.04 4.52 8.61
CA LEU A 102 11.59 4.98 9.93
C LEU A 102 12.68 5.77 10.65
N ILE A 103 13.89 5.21 10.75
CA ILE A 103 15.05 5.87 11.36
C ILE A 103 15.37 7.17 10.63
N PHE A 104 15.37 7.16 9.30
CA PHE A 104 15.59 8.36 8.51
C PHE A 104 14.52 9.43 8.77
N THR A 105 13.25 9.02 8.89
CA THR A 105 12.14 9.93 9.22
C THR A 105 12.31 10.54 10.61
N ILE A 106 12.67 9.74 11.63
CA ILE A 106 12.94 10.23 12.99
C ILE A 106 14.05 11.28 12.99
N VAL A 107 15.14 11.04 12.26
CA VAL A 107 16.23 12.02 12.13
C VAL A 107 15.73 13.30 11.46
N CYS A 108 14.92 13.19 10.40
CA CYS A 108 14.35 14.36 9.73
C CYS A 108 13.39 15.12 10.64
N ALA A 109 12.58 14.42 11.44
CA ALA A 109 11.64 15.02 12.39
C ALA A 109 12.35 15.74 13.53
N TYR A 110 13.40 15.12 14.08
CA TYR A 110 14.28 15.75 15.05
C TYR A 110 14.85 17.08 14.54
N ILE A 111 15.30 17.11 13.28
CA ILE A 111 15.79 18.34 12.65
C ILE A 111 14.63 19.33 12.42
N ALA A 112 13.49 18.87 11.93
CA ALA A 112 12.34 19.72 11.61
C ALA A 112 11.82 20.49 12.83
N ARG A 113 11.80 19.86 14.02
CA ARG A 113 11.32 20.44 15.28
C ARG A 113 12.08 21.71 15.72
N PHE A 114 13.27 21.98 15.18
CA PHE A 114 13.97 23.24 15.48
C PHE A 114 13.33 24.46 14.79
N TRP A 115 12.57 24.27 13.72
CA TRP A 115 11.99 25.35 12.92
C TRP A 115 10.47 25.25 12.77
N VAL A 116 9.90 24.06 12.87
CA VAL A 116 8.48 23.79 12.58
C VAL A 116 7.82 23.14 13.79
N ASN A 117 6.76 23.77 14.29
CA ASN A 117 5.93 23.30 15.42
C ASN A 117 4.52 22.93 14.95
N ASP A 118 4.41 22.29 13.78
CA ASP A 118 3.14 21.82 13.22
C ASP A 118 2.84 20.37 13.64
N GLU A 119 1.56 20.04 13.77
CA GLU A 119 1.07 18.72 14.22
C GLU A 119 1.67 17.55 13.40
N PHE A 120 1.88 17.73 12.09
CA PHE A 120 2.41 16.67 11.23
C PHE A 120 3.90 16.33 11.49
N VAL A 121 4.66 17.19 12.17
CA VAL A 121 6.04 16.90 12.59
C VAL A 121 6.05 15.89 13.74
N GLY A 122 5.00 15.92 14.56
CA GLY A 122 4.82 15.06 15.72
C GLY A 122 5.78 15.34 16.88
N GLU A 123 5.45 14.79 18.03
CA GLU A 123 6.27 14.82 19.24
C GLU A 123 7.48 13.87 19.16
N SER A 124 8.43 14.05 20.09
CA SER A 124 9.60 13.17 20.16
C SER A 124 9.23 11.72 20.41
N GLU A 125 9.79 10.84 19.58
CA GLU A 125 9.45 9.43 19.52
C GLU A 125 9.99 8.70 20.76
N THR A 126 9.13 7.94 21.42
CA THR A 126 9.54 7.12 22.58
C THR A 126 10.16 5.80 22.14
N LEU A 127 10.99 5.20 23.01
CA LEU A 127 11.54 3.86 22.74
C LEU A 127 10.43 2.81 22.56
N SER A 128 9.35 2.90 23.33
CA SER A 128 8.20 1.98 23.20
C SER A 128 7.48 2.15 21.86
N GLN A 129 7.29 3.38 21.39
CA GLN A 129 6.72 3.66 20.07
C GLN A 129 7.61 3.12 18.95
N PHE A 130 8.92 3.34 19.03
CA PHE A 130 9.87 2.81 18.06
C PHE A 130 9.84 1.27 18.02
N LEU A 131 9.90 0.60 19.18
CA LEU A 131 9.82 -0.86 19.24
C LEU A 131 8.47 -1.38 18.72
N ALA A 132 7.36 -0.72 19.04
CA ALA A 132 6.05 -1.11 18.54
C ALA A 132 5.98 -1.05 17.01
N HIS A 133 6.64 -0.07 16.38
CA HIS A 133 6.75 0.02 14.93
C HIS A 133 7.59 -1.13 14.35
N LEU A 134 8.69 -1.52 15.01
CA LEU A 134 9.51 -2.65 14.55
C LEU A 134 8.74 -3.97 14.55
N PHE A 135 7.83 -4.17 15.51
CA PHE A 135 6.98 -5.36 15.60
C PHE A 135 5.64 -5.24 14.86
N PHE A 136 5.36 -4.13 14.18
CA PHE A 136 4.09 -3.88 13.47
C PHE A 136 2.84 -3.92 14.37
N ILE A 137 2.98 -3.49 15.63
CA ILE A 137 1.89 -3.48 16.63
C ILE A 137 1.51 -2.08 17.11
N GLN A 138 2.11 -1.03 16.56
CA GLN A 138 1.89 0.37 17.00
C GLN A 138 0.41 0.77 16.99
N GLY A 139 -0.34 0.44 15.94
CA GLY A 139 -1.76 0.79 15.84
C GLY A 139 -2.62 0.02 16.85
N ILE A 140 -2.25 -1.24 17.15
CA ILE A 140 -2.96 -2.07 18.14
C ILE A 140 -2.76 -1.51 19.55
N LEU A 141 -1.57 -0.93 19.82
CA LEU A 141 -1.26 -0.28 21.08
C LEU A 141 -1.77 1.17 21.17
N GLY A 142 -2.46 1.66 20.15
CA GLY A 142 -2.96 3.05 20.11
C GLY A 142 -1.85 4.09 20.02
N LEU A 143 -0.69 3.74 19.47
CA LEU A 143 0.44 4.66 19.31
C LEU A 143 0.42 5.28 17.91
N ASP A 144 0.65 6.60 17.86
CA ASP A 144 0.69 7.35 16.61
C ASP A 144 1.77 6.83 15.66
N SER A 145 1.50 6.94 14.36
CA SER A 145 2.43 6.49 13.35
C SER A 145 3.53 7.53 13.10
N ILE A 146 4.79 7.11 13.21
CA ILE A 146 5.97 7.98 13.00
C ILE A 146 6.08 8.47 11.54
N SER A 147 5.47 7.75 10.59
CA SER A 147 5.47 8.11 9.17
C SER A 147 4.11 7.81 8.55
N ALA A 148 3.63 8.69 7.67
CA ALA A 148 2.30 8.61 7.06
C ALA A 148 1.99 7.28 6.32
N GLY A 149 3.02 6.51 5.94
CA GLY A 149 2.87 5.18 5.32
C GLY A 149 3.06 3.99 6.26
N ALA A 150 3.48 4.19 7.51
CA ALA A 150 3.99 3.09 8.34
C ALA A 150 2.90 2.12 8.82
N TRP A 151 1.70 2.62 9.10
CA TRP A 151 0.54 1.78 9.46
C TRP A 151 0.20 0.75 8.37
N TYR A 152 0.34 1.09 7.08
CA TYR A 152 -0.01 0.21 5.96
C TYR A 152 0.85 -1.07 5.98
N VAL A 153 2.13 -0.95 6.35
CA VAL A 153 3.06 -2.09 6.40
C VAL A 153 2.62 -3.09 7.47
N ALA A 154 2.17 -2.59 8.62
CA ALA A 154 1.64 -3.42 9.68
C ALA A 154 0.38 -4.16 9.22
N ILE A 155 -0.55 -3.45 8.58
CA ILE A 155 -1.78 -4.04 8.04
C ILE A 155 -1.49 -5.08 6.94
N ASP A 156 -0.57 -4.80 6.00
CA ASP A 156 -0.18 -5.77 4.96
C ASP A 156 0.38 -7.06 5.56
N TRP A 157 1.19 -6.94 6.61
CA TRP A 157 1.72 -8.11 7.32
C TRP A 157 0.62 -8.89 8.05
N GLN A 158 -0.31 -8.21 8.74
CA GLN A 158 -1.46 -8.87 9.37
C GLN A 158 -2.32 -9.62 8.34
N LEU A 159 -2.69 -8.95 7.24
CA LEU A 159 -3.49 -9.53 6.16
C LEU A 159 -2.83 -10.74 5.52
N TYR A 160 -1.53 -10.64 5.21
CA TYR A 160 -0.77 -11.76 4.65
C TYR A 160 -0.70 -12.93 5.63
N SER A 161 -0.48 -12.67 6.92
CA SER A 161 -0.38 -13.70 7.95
C SER A 161 -1.70 -14.44 8.12
N VAL A 162 -2.82 -13.71 8.22
CA VAL A 162 -4.16 -14.29 8.26
C VAL A 162 -4.42 -15.10 6.99
N LEU A 163 -4.14 -14.56 5.80
CA LEU A 163 -4.35 -15.29 4.56
C LEU A 163 -3.52 -16.58 4.48
N ALA A 164 -2.27 -16.55 4.93
CA ALA A 164 -1.41 -17.73 4.99
C ALA A 164 -1.98 -18.81 5.92
N ILE A 165 -2.48 -18.41 7.09
CA ILE A 165 -3.19 -19.32 8.01
C ILE A 165 -4.41 -19.91 7.31
N LEU A 166 -5.26 -19.07 6.69
CA LEU A 166 -6.47 -19.55 6.00
C LEU A 166 -6.16 -20.51 4.85
N PHE A 167 -5.15 -20.22 4.03
CA PHE A 167 -4.77 -21.09 2.91
C PHE A 167 -4.25 -22.47 3.35
N ILE A 168 -3.61 -22.54 4.52
CA ILE A 168 -2.97 -23.76 5.00
C ILE A 168 -3.91 -24.57 5.92
N SER A 169 -4.78 -23.89 6.67
CA SER A 169 -5.71 -24.52 7.62
C SER A 169 -7.00 -25.05 6.97
N PHE A 170 -7.42 -24.51 5.82
CA PHE A 170 -8.68 -24.91 5.20
C PHE A 170 -8.54 -26.13 4.28
N PRO A 171 -9.44 -27.13 4.39
CA PRO A 171 -9.29 -28.42 3.71
C PRO A 171 -9.59 -28.34 2.21
N SER A 172 -10.26 -27.29 1.74
CA SER A 172 -10.56 -27.09 0.32
C SER A 172 -10.58 -25.61 -0.04
N TYR A 173 -10.24 -25.34 -1.31
CA TYR A 173 -10.34 -24.01 -1.90
C TYR A 173 -11.77 -23.47 -1.96
N GLN A 174 -12.77 -24.35 -2.03
CA GLN A 174 -14.17 -23.94 -1.98
C GLN A 174 -14.53 -23.35 -0.63
N ALA A 175 -14.15 -24.02 0.47
CA ALA A 175 -14.36 -23.50 1.82
C ALA A 175 -13.61 -22.17 2.04
N LEU A 176 -12.37 -22.09 1.54
CA LEU A 176 -11.57 -20.87 1.58
C LEU A 176 -12.23 -19.70 0.83
N ILE A 177 -12.77 -19.93 -0.38
CA ILE A 177 -13.47 -18.89 -1.14
C ILE A 177 -14.70 -18.39 -0.38
N TRP A 178 -15.51 -19.30 0.18
CA TRP A 178 -16.68 -18.91 0.95
C TRP A 178 -16.30 -18.08 2.18
N LEU A 179 -15.31 -18.53 2.94
CA LEU A 179 -14.84 -17.79 4.11
C LEU A 179 -14.30 -16.40 3.74
N ILE A 180 -13.42 -16.32 2.73
CA ILE A 180 -12.89 -15.03 2.27
C ILE A 180 -14.01 -14.12 1.79
N SER A 181 -15.03 -14.67 1.11
CA SER A 181 -16.18 -13.89 0.64
C SER A 181 -16.99 -13.34 1.81
N VAL A 182 -17.26 -14.16 2.83
CA VAL A 182 -17.96 -13.73 4.05
C VAL A 182 -17.16 -12.66 4.78
N LEU A 183 -15.87 -12.89 5.01
CA LEU A 183 -14.99 -11.91 5.66
C LEU A 183 -14.92 -10.61 4.86
N ALA A 184 -14.85 -10.69 3.52
CA ALA A 184 -14.79 -9.53 2.66
C ALA A 184 -16.08 -8.72 2.72
N VAL A 185 -17.25 -9.36 2.64
CA VAL A 185 -18.55 -8.68 2.76
C VAL A 185 -18.72 -8.07 4.16
N SER A 186 -18.40 -8.82 5.21
CA SER A 186 -18.47 -8.32 6.59
C SER A 186 -17.57 -7.10 6.80
N SER A 187 -16.37 -7.13 6.21
CA SER A 187 -15.45 -5.99 6.21
C SER A 187 -16.06 -4.79 5.49
N LEU A 188 -16.46 -4.95 4.22
CA LEU A 188 -16.97 -3.86 3.37
C LEU A 188 -18.25 -3.21 3.89
N LEU A 189 -19.12 -3.97 4.57
CA LEU A 189 -20.42 -3.50 5.04
C LEU A 189 -20.42 -3.05 6.51
N PHE A 190 -19.54 -3.59 7.35
CA PHE A 190 -19.56 -3.32 8.80
C PHE A 190 -18.22 -2.80 9.31
N PHE A 191 -17.17 -3.64 9.33
CA PHE A 191 -15.92 -3.28 10.01
C PHE A 191 -15.21 -2.08 9.39
N ASN A 192 -15.20 -1.99 8.06
CA ASN A 192 -14.58 -0.90 7.33
C ASN A 192 -15.29 0.45 7.55
N ARG A 193 -16.50 0.46 8.14
CA ARG A 193 -17.27 1.68 8.42
C ARG A 193 -17.00 2.28 9.80
N SER A 194 -16.30 1.57 10.69
CA SER A 194 -15.93 2.08 12.03
C SER A 194 -14.42 2.25 12.14
N SER A 195 -13.98 3.44 12.56
CA SER A 195 -12.56 3.74 12.76
C SER A 195 -11.93 2.93 13.90
N GLU A 196 -12.74 2.37 14.81
CA GLU A 196 -12.28 1.49 15.89
C GLU A 196 -11.51 0.27 15.37
N TYR A 197 -11.78 -0.16 14.14
CA TYR A 197 -11.13 -1.32 13.54
C TYR A 197 -9.92 -0.99 12.67
N GLU A 198 -9.54 0.28 12.51
CA GLU A 198 -8.46 0.72 11.60
C GLU A 198 -7.08 0.14 11.96
N ALA A 199 -6.88 -0.29 13.20
CA ALA A 199 -5.66 -0.98 13.64
C ALA A 199 -5.59 -2.46 13.20
N TYR A 200 -6.69 -3.04 12.72
CA TYR A 200 -6.83 -4.49 12.54
C TYR A 200 -7.13 -4.87 11.08
N PHE A 201 -6.61 -6.03 10.68
CA PHE A 201 -6.82 -6.59 9.35
C PHE A 201 -8.31 -6.71 8.94
N ILE A 202 -9.24 -6.90 9.88
CA ILE A 202 -10.68 -7.05 9.60
C ILE A 202 -11.28 -5.81 8.94
N TYR A 203 -10.70 -4.64 9.15
CA TYR A 203 -11.10 -3.41 8.48
C TYR A 203 -10.73 -3.42 6.99
N PHE A 204 -9.64 -4.10 6.60
CA PHE A 204 -9.08 -4.06 5.24
C PHE A 204 -9.23 -5.35 4.45
N ILE A 205 -9.66 -6.45 5.09
CA ILE A 205 -9.80 -7.77 4.45
C ILE A 205 -10.82 -7.78 3.30
N GLY A 206 -11.75 -6.82 3.26
CA GLY A 206 -12.65 -6.57 2.12
C GLY A 206 -11.89 -6.44 0.79
N SER A 207 -11.10 -5.38 0.67
CA SER A 207 -10.35 -5.06 -0.55
C SER A 207 -9.25 -6.08 -0.81
N TYR A 208 -8.57 -6.55 0.23
CA TYR A 208 -7.56 -7.60 0.10
C TYR A 208 -8.16 -8.92 -0.42
N GLY A 209 -9.32 -9.32 0.13
CA GLY A 209 -10.07 -10.51 -0.27
C GLY A 209 -10.57 -10.44 -1.71
N LEU A 210 -11.02 -9.26 -2.19
CA LEU A 210 -11.35 -9.04 -3.60
C LEU A 210 -10.16 -9.36 -4.53
N GLY A 211 -8.94 -8.98 -4.13
CA GLY A 211 -7.71 -9.33 -4.82
C GLY A 211 -7.45 -10.84 -4.86
N VAL A 212 -7.65 -11.52 -3.73
CA VAL A 212 -7.53 -12.98 -3.64
C VAL A 212 -8.52 -13.66 -4.59
N LEU A 213 -9.78 -13.25 -4.58
CA LEU A 213 -10.82 -13.78 -5.46
C LEU A 213 -10.50 -13.51 -6.94
N ALA A 214 -9.98 -12.33 -7.29
CA ALA A 214 -9.56 -12.00 -8.65
C ALA A 214 -8.45 -12.94 -9.16
N TYR A 215 -7.47 -13.29 -8.31
CA TYR A 215 -6.45 -14.28 -8.66
C TYR A 215 -7.04 -15.67 -8.84
N LEU A 216 -7.85 -16.14 -7.88
CA LEU A 216 -8.45 -17.47 -7.95
C LEU A 216 -9.39 -17.62 -9.17
N ALA A 217 -10.11 -16.56 -9.52
CA ALA A 217 -11.02 -16.53 -10.66
C ALA A 217 -10.30 -16.57 -12.02
N SER A 218 -9.08 -16.05 -12.11
CA SER A 218 -8.35 -15.89 -13.38
C SER A 218 -7.24 -16.93 -13.60
N ARG A 219 -6.65 -17.49 -12.54
CA ARG A 219 -5.38 -18.25 -12.62
C ARG A 219 -5.38 -19.61 -11.97
N PHE A 220 -6.41 -19.95 -11.22
CA PHE A 220 -6.39 -21.19 -10.47
C PHE A 220 -6.50 -22.40 -11.41
N GLN A 221 -5.73 -23.46 -11.20
CA GLN A 221 -5.69 -24.59 -12.16
C GLN A 221 -7.04 -25.32 -12.29
N ASN A 222 -7.83 -25.35 -11.22
CA ASN A 222 -9.13 -26.02 -11.21
C ASN A 222 -10.25 -25.09 -11.72
N MET A 223 -10.91 -25.46 -12.82
CA MET A 223 -11.99 -24.70 -13.44
C MET A 223 -13.20 -24.47 -12.53
N GLY A 224 -13.54 -25.42 -11.65
CA GLY A 224 -14.64 -25.28 -10.70
C GLY A 224 -14.36 -24.17 -9.69
N ILE A 225 -13.13 -24.12 -9.17
CA ILE A 225 -12.67 -23.07 -8.25
C ILE A 225 -12.63 -21.71 -8.95
N GLN A 226 -12.17 -21.65 -10.21
CA GLN A 226 -12.21 -20.40 -10.99
C GLN A 226 -13.63 -19.86 -11.13
N ARG A 227 -14.58 -20.72 -11.52
CA ARG A 227 -16.00 -20.34 -11.66
C ARG A 227 -16.58 -19.86 -10.34
N LEU A 228 -16.30 -20.57 -9.25
CA LEU A 228 -16.78 -20.19 -7.92
C LEU A 228 -16.22 -18.82 -7.47
N ALA A 229 -14.91 -18.60 -7.62
CA ALA A 229 -14.29 -17.32 -7.28
C ALA A 229 -14.83 -16.17 -8.16
N LYS A 230 -15.08 -16.44 -9.45
CA LYS A 230 -15.72 -15.47 -10.35
C LYS A 230 -17.13 -15.11 -9.90
N VAL A 231 -17.94 -16.11 -9.55
CA VAL A 231 -19.30 -15.91 -9.04
C VAL A 231 -19.26 -15.10 -7.75
N ALA A 232 -18.38 -15.46 -6.80
CA ALA A 232 -18.19 -14.70 -5.57
C ALA A 232 -17.80 -13.24 -5.83
N LEU A 233 -16.85 -12.99 -6.74
CA LEU A 233 -16.41 -11.63 -7.09
C LEU A 233 -17.56 -10.79 -7.69
N ILE A 234 -18.40 -11.39 -8.54
CA ILE A 234 -19.57 -10.72 -9.12
C ILE A 234 -20.63 -10.46 -8.04
N LEU A 235 -20.93 -11.45 -7.19
CA LEU A 235 -21.90 -11.31 -6.11
C LEU A 235 -21.50 -10.21 -5.13
N ILE A 236 -20.22 -10.12 -4.75
CA ILE A 236 -19.74 -9.02 -3.90
C ILE A 236 -19.90 -7.67 -4.62
N GLY A 237 -19.68 -7.60 -5.93
CA GLY A 237 -19.96 -6.40 -6.73
C GLY A 237 -21.43 -5.98 -6.68
N LEU A 238 -22.35 -6.94 -6.80
CA LEU A 238 -23.79 -6.68 -6.67
C LEU A 238 -24.15 -6.23 -5.25
N ILE A 239 -23.52 -6.79 -4.22
CA ILE A 239 -23.70 -6.35 -2.82
C ILE A 239 -23.20 -4.91 -2.64
N ILE A 240 -22.04 -4.55 -3.20
CA ILE A 240 -21.52 -3.18 -3.17
C ILE A 240 -22.50 -2.23 -3.87
N ALA A 241 -23.02 -2.61 -5.05
CA ALA A 241 -23.99 -1.81 -5.79
C ALA A 241 -25.30 -1.63 -5.00
N ALA A 242 -25.83 -2.70 -4.40
CA ALA A 242 -27.04 -2.64 -3.58
C ALA A 242 -26.84 -1.79 -2.32
N ALA A 243 -25.70 -1.95 -1.62
CA ALA A 243 -25.38 -1.14 -0.45
C ALA A 243 -25.23 0.36 -0.80
N SER A 244 -24.89 0.67 -2.05
CA SER A 244 -24.74 2.04 -2.53
C SER A 244 -26.07 2.78 -2.70
N LEU A 245 -27.21 2.06 -2.67
CA LEU A 245 -28.54 2.67 -2.61
C LEU A 245 -28.78 3.39 -1.28
N GLN A 246 -28.10 2.99 -0.21
CA GLN A 246 -28.16 3.67 1.08
C GLN A 246 -27.11 4.77 1.17
N GLN A 247 -25.86 4.45 0.84
CA GLN A 247 -24.75 5.39 0.87
C GLN A 247 -23.62 4.92 -0.06
N VAL A 248 -23.11 5.82 -0.89
CA VAL A 248 -22.02 5.50 -1.83
C VAL A 248 -20.68 5.46 -1.10
N TRP A 249 -20.03 4.30 -1.13
CA TRP A 249 -18.69 4.10 -0.57
C TRP A 249 -17.65 3.95 -1.68
N LEU A 250 -17.10 5.07 -2.15
CA LEU A 250 -16.19 5.14 -3.30
C LEU A 250 -14.99 4.18 -3.21
N ARG A 251 -14.43 4.00 -2.01
CA ARG A 251 -13.31 3.07 -1.76
C ARG A 251 -13.67 1.61 -2.09
N ASN A 252 -14.92 1.20 -1.85
CA ASN A 252 -15.38 -0.16 -2.13
C ASN A 252 -15.53 -0.37 -3.65
N PHE A 253 -16.06 0.62 -4.38
CA PHE A 253 -16.10 0.60 -5.84
C PHE A 253 -14.70 0.52 -6.43
N LEU A 254 -13.79 1.39 -5.98
CA LEU A 254 -12.41 1.38 -6.46
C LEU A 254 -11.75 0.01 -6.24
N ALA A 255 -11.88 -0.56 -5.04
CA ALA A 255 -11.35 -1.89 -4.75
C ALA A 255 -11.91 -2.97 -5.69
N TRP A 256 -13.22 -2.95 -5.93
CA TRP A 256 -13.87 -3.91 -6.83
C TRP A 256 -13.47 -3.72 -8.30
N PHE A 257 -13.39 -2.49 -8.79
CA PHE A 257 -12.93 -2.20 -10.16
C PHE A 257 -11.48 -2.60 -10.37
N VAL A 258 -10.60 -2.37 -9.39
CA VAL A 258 -9.20 -2.84 -9.45
C VAL A 258 -9.16 -4.37 -9.46
N ALA A 259 -10.00 -5.04 -8.66
CA ALA A 259 -10.08 -6.49 -8.64
C ALA A 259 -10.57 -7.05 -9.99
N LEU A 260 -11.56 -6.40 -10.62
CA LEU A 260 -11.99 -6.74 -11.98
C LEU A 260 -10.88 -6.52 -13.00
N ALA A 261 -10.15 -5.41 -12.91
CA ALA A 261 -9.03 -5.15 -13.82
C ALA A 261 -7.93 -6.22 -13.68
N LEU A 262 -7.60 -6.64 -12.45
CA LEU A 262 -6.66 -7.73 -12.22
C LEU A 262 -7.20 -9.10 -12.67
N TYR A 263 -8.50 -9.34 -12.52
CA TYR A 263 -9.16 -10.54 -13.03
C TYR A 263 -9.06 -10.65 -14.56
N LEU A 264 -9.26 -9.54 -15.26
CA LEU A 264 -9.27 -9.49 -16.73
C LEU A 264 -7.86 -9.39 -17.33
N TRP A 265 -6.95 -8.64 -16.70
CA TRP A 265 -5.68 -8.24 -17.30
C TRP A 265 -4.46 -8.44 -16.39
N GLY A 266 -4.60 -9.14 -15.26
CA GLY A 266 -3.50 -9.40 -14.32
C GLY A 266 -2.34 -10.20 -14.93
N ASP A 267 -2.54 -10.95 -16.02
CA ASP A 267 -1.49 -11.62 -16.81
C ASP A 267 -0.58 -10.70 -17.57
N THR A 268 -1.11 -9.52 -17.91
CA THR A 268 -0.85 -8.97 -19.23
C THR A 268 0.61 -8.61 -19.31
N GLN A 269 1.35 -9.34 -20.14
CA GLN A 269 2.75 -9.03 -20.40
C GLN A 269 2.82 -7.72 -21.17
N TYR A 270 3.95 -7.03 -21.07
CA TYR A 270 4.17 -5.84 -21.88
C TYR A 270 4.01 -6.18 -23.36
N PRO A 271 3.14 -5.46 -24.10
CA PRO A 271 3.01 -5.65 -25.54
C PRO A 271 4.38 -5.50 -26.20
N LYS A 272 4.77 -6.42 -27.10
CA LYS A 272 6.11 -6.41 -27.73
C LYS A 272 6.48 -5.04 -28.33
N ALA A 273 5.49 -4.34 -28.91
CA ALA A 273 5.64 -3.01 -29.50
C ALA A 273 5.97 -1.89 -28.48
N ILE A 274 5.63 -2.07 -27.21
CA ILE A 274 5.78 -1.05 -26.15
C ILE A 274 6.88 -1.46 -25.15
N ALA A 275 7.15 -2.77 -25.01
CA ALA A 275 8.11 -3.32 -24.06
C ALA A 275 9.52 -2.69 -24.12
N GLN A 276 9.96 -2.25 -25.30
CA GLN A 276 11.27 -1.61 -25.48
C GLN A 276 11.25 -0.08 -25.38
N LYS A 277 10.06 0.55 -25.34
CA LYS A 277 9.92 2.01 -25.26
C LYS A 277 10.34 2.52 -23.88
N GLY A 278 10.82 3.78 -23.84
CA GLY A 278 11.30 4.42 -22.62
C GLY A 278 10.27 4.41 -21.48
N LEU A 279 9.00 4.65 -21.79
CA LEU A 279 7.92 4.65 -20.81
C LEU A 279 7.72 3.28 -20.14
N ALA A 280 7.77 2.18 -20.90
CA ALA A 280 7.63 0.83 -20.33
C ALA A 280 8.80 0.49 -19.40
N LYS A 281 10.01 0.88 -19.77
CA LYS A 281 11.20 0.73 -18.92
C LYS A 281 11.07 1.57 -17.66
N ALA A 282 10.56 2.80 -17.75
CA ALA A 282 10.33 3.67 -16.60
C ALA A 282 9.28 3.08 -15.65
N ILE A 283 8.17 2.54 -16.15
CA ILE A 283 7.13 1.89 -15.32
C ILE A 283 7.71 0.65 -14.63
N THR A 284 8.44 -0.20 -15.34
CA THR A 284 9.05 -1.40 -14.76
C THR A 284 10.07 -1.02 -13.68
N TRP A 285 10.89 0.00 -13.94
CA TRP A 285 11.88 0.52 -13.00
C TRP A 285 11.23 1.13 -11.76
N GLY A 286 10.17 1.92 -11.94
CA GLY A 286 9.41 2.54 -10.86
C GLY A 286 8.66 1.51 -10.02
N SER A 287 8.07 0.48 -10.65
CA SER A 287 7.33 -0.58 -9.96
C SER A 287 8.19 -1.29 -8.91
N GLN A 288 9.45 -1.58 -9.25
CA GLN A 288 10.42 -2.18 -8.33
C GLN A 288 10.74 -1.31 -7.11
N ARG A 289 10.64 0.02 -7.25
CA ARG A 289 10.98 1.01 -6.22
C ARG A 289 9.76 1.58 -5.51
N SER A 290 8.56 1.23 -5.95
CA SER A 290 7.30 1.76 -5.44
C SER A 290 7.17 1.62 -3.91
N TYR A 291 7.59 0.48 -3.35
CA TYR A 291 7.58 0.26 -1.90
C TYR A 291 8.58 1.18 -1.18
N SER A 292 9.83 1.24 -1.65
CA SER A 292 10.84 2.16 -1.10
C SER A 292 10.41 3.63 -1.19
N ALA A 293 9.77 4.05 -2.29
CA ALA A 293 9.22 5.39 -2.46
C ALA A 293 8.06 5.67 -1.50
N PHE A 294 7.15 4.71 -1.37
CA PHE A 294 6.05 4.75 -0.42
C PHE A 294 6.54 4.88 1.04
N LEU A 295 7.69 4.33 1.39
CA LEU A 295 8.22 4.45 2.76
C LEU A 295 8.92 5.79 3.02
N ILE A 296 9.74 6.26 2.09
CA ILE A 296 10.68 7.35 2.35
C ILE A 296 10.12 8.76 2.09
N HIS A 297 9.06 8.88 1.28
CA HIS A 297 8.60 10.18 0.78
C HIS A 297 8.18 11.16 1.89
N PHE A 298 7.62 10.68 2.99
CA PHE A 298 7.17 11.54 4.09
C PHE A 298 8.33 12.33 4.70
N ALA A 299 9.51 11.72 4.85
CA ALA A 299 10.71 12.42 5.31
C ALA A 299 11.09 13.59 4.40
N PHE A 300 10.90 13.46 3.08
CA PHE A 300 11.18 14.55 2.14
C PHE A 300 10.12 15.65 2.17
N ILE A 301 8.85 15.30 2.42
CA ILE A 301 7.78 16.30 2.66
C ILE A 301 8.14 17.13 3.90
N LEU A 302 8.59 16.47 4.96
CA LEU A 302 9.00 17.09 6.21
C LEU A 302 10.20 18.02 6.03
N LEU A 303 11.27 17.54 5.38
CA LEU A 303 12.45 18.35 5.09
C LEU A 303 12.13 19.55 4.19
N ALA A 304 11.29 19.37 3.16
CA ALA A 304 10.92 20.46 2.27
C ALA A 304 10.12 21.55 2.99
N ASN A 305 9.11 21.17 3.80
CA ASN A 305 8.37 22.14 4.61
C ASN A 305 9.30 22.83 5.63
N THR A 306 10.22 22.08 6.26
CA THR A 306 11.22 22.65 7.17
C THR A 306 12.07 23.69 6.46
N LEU A 307 12.63 23.37 5.29
CA LEU A 307 13.42 24.30 4.49
C LEU A 307 12.61 25.52 4.08
N TYR A 308 11.35 25.33 3.66
CA TYR A 308 10.45 26.41 3.25
C TYR A 308 10.14 27.40 4.38
N ILE A 309 9.95 26.88 5.59
CA ILE A 309 9.69 27.69 6.79
C ILE A 309 10.98 28.34 7.27
N ALA A 310 12.06 27.57 7.48
CA ALA A 310 13.33 28.04 8.02
C ALA A 310 14.01 29.11 7.15
N SER A 311 13.81 29.07 5.83
CA SER A 311 14.35 30.08 4.91
C SER A 311 13.48 31.34 4.80
N GLY A 312 12.33 31.41 5.49
CA GLY A 312 11.37 32.51 5.39
C GLY A 312 10.65 32.58 4.03
N LEU A 313 10.82 31.58 3.16
CA LEU A 313 10.19 31.57 1.83
C LEU A 313 8.67 31.50 1.90
N HIS A 314 8.11 30.90 2.95
CA HIS A 314 6.67 30.87 3.22
C HIS A 314 6.03 32.26 3.32
N ALA A 315 6.77 33.29 3.75
CA ALA A 315 6.24 34.66 3.85
C ALA A 315 5.87 35.27 2.49
N HIS A 316 6.38 34.71 1.38
CA HIS A 316 6.02 35.15 0.03
C HIS A 316 4.69 34.55 -0.45
N GLU A 317 4.13 33.56 0.27
CA GLU A 317 2.82 32.97 -0.04
C GLU A 317 2.70 32.48 -1.50
N SER A 318 3.83 32.08 -2.09
CA SER A 318 3.94 31.81 -3.51
C SER A 318 3.57 30.36 -3.82
N GLY A 319 2.36 30.15 -4.31
CA GLY A 319 1.94 28.81 -4.74
C GLY A 319 2.76 28.26 -5.90
N THR A 320 3.35 29.10 -6.77
CA THR A 320 4.25 28.61 -7.83
C THR A 320 5.53 28.01 -7.24
N LEU A 321 6.09 28.65 -6.22
CA LEU A 321 7.24 28.13 -5.48
C LEU A 321 6.85 26.83 -4.74
N ALA A 322 5.67 26.79 -4.13
CA ALA A 322 5.16 25.57 -3.49
C ALA A 322 5.07 24.40 -4.48
N ILE A 323 4.53 24.60 -5.68
CA ILE A 323 4.49 23.56 -6.73
C ILE A 323 5.91 23.13 -7.15
N ALA A 324 6.84 24.07 -7.30
CA ALA A 324 8.23 23.73 -7.61
C ALA A 324 8.87 22.87 -6.51
N LEU A 325 8.60 23.19 -5.23
CA LEU A 325 9.05 22.39 -4.09
C LEU A 325 8.39 21.00 -4.06
N MET A 326 7.11 20.88 -4.39
CA MET A 326 6.42 19.57 -4.50
C MET A 326 7.08 18.69 -5.57
N LEU A 327 7.40 19.25 -6.74
CA LEU A 327 8.15 18.53 -7.79
C LEU A 327 9.55 18.13 -7.32
N GLY A 328 10.20 19.00 -6.55
CA GLY A 328 11.45 18.72 -5.86
C GLY A 328 11.32 17.50 -4.93
N VAL A 329 10.29 17.48 -4.07
CA VAL A 329 10.00 16.36 -3.14
C VAL A 329 9.75 15.06 -3.88
N VAL A 330 8.94 15.06 -4.95
CA VAL A 330 8.71 13.86 -5.76
C VAL A 330 10.02 13.34 -6.34
N THR A 331 10.85 14.24 -6.88
CA THR A 331 12.13 13.89 -7.51
C THR A 331 13.12 13.32 -6.50
N THR A 332 13.31 13.98 -5.36
CA THR A 332 14.22 13.52 -4.31
C THR A 332 13.74 12.23 -3.66
N SER A 333 12.43 12.06 -3.48
CA SER A 333 11.83 10.80 -2.99
C SER A 333 12.12 9.64 -3.94
N VAL A 334 12.01 9.84 -5.26
CA VAL A 334 12.32 8.81 -6.27
C VAL A 334 13.81 8.45 -6.27
N ILE A 335 14.70 9.45 -6.14
CA ILE A 335 16.14 9.24 -6.04
C ILE A 335 16.48 8.44 -4.78
N ALA A 336 15.98 8.86 -3.62
CA ALA A 336 16.19 8.18 -2.35
C ALA A 336 15.63 6.76 -2.35
N ALA A 337 14.43 6.57 -2.90
CA ALA A 337 13.82 5.26 -3.08
C ALA A 337 14.68 4.31 -3.90
N ASN A 338 15.39 4.80 -4.92
CA ASN A 338 16.33 3.99 -5.67
C ASN A 338 17.53 3.53 -4.82
N TYR A 339 18.04 4.35 -3.91
CA TYR A 339 19.10 3.96 -2.98
C TYR A 339 18.60 2.95 -1.94
N VAL A 340 17.47 3.21 -1.29
CA VAL A 340 16.83 2.28 -0.34
C VAL A 340 16.56 0.93 -1.02
N TYR A 341 16.02 0.95 -2.23
CA TYR A 341 15.76 -0.26 -3.00
C TYR A 341 17.03 -1.07 -3.25
N ARG A 342 18.09 -0.42 -3.78
CA ARG A 342 19.31 -1.12 -4.20
C ARG A 342 20.15 -1.60 -3.01
N TRP A 343 20.25 -0.81 -1.96
CA TRP A 343 21.17 -1.07 -0.85
C TRP A 343 20.51 -1.77 0.34
N ILE A 344 19.18 -1.72 0.46
CA ILE A 344 18.47 -2.26 1.63
C ILE A 344 17.46 -3.32 1.18
N GLU A 345 16.50 -2.95 0.33
CA GLU A 345 15.41 -3.86 -0.06
C GLU A 345 15.92 -5.10 -0.82
N VAL A 346 16.78 -4.92 -1.84
CA VAL A 346 17.33 -6.02 -2.63
C VAL A 346 18.18 -6.99 -1.79
N PRO A 347 19.11 -6.55 -0.94
CA PRO A 347 19.82 -7.44 -0.01
C PRO A 347 18.90 -8.12 0.99
N ALA A 348 17.93 -7.42 1.58
CA ALA A 348 17.00 -7.98 2.56
C ALA A 348 16.15 -9.11 1.99
N ASN A 349 15.78 -9.04 0.70
CA ASN A 349 15.06 -10.12 0.01
C ASN A 349 15.83 -11.46 -0.04
N LYS A 350 17.14 -11.46 0.25
CA LYS A 350 17.98 -12.67 0.36
C LYS A 350 17.94 -13.29 1.76
N LEU A 351 17.48 -12.56 2.77
CA LEU A 351 17.28 -13.07 4.12
C LEU A 351 16.04 -13.98 4.07
N LYS A 352 16.26 -15.29 4.04
CA LYS A 352 15.20 -16.30 4.11
C LYS A 352 15.55 -17.35 5.14
N VAL A 353 14.53 -17.75 5.91
CA VAL A 353 14.60 -18.79 6.95
C VAL A 353 13.86 -20.04 6.49
#